data_AF-A0A7J3P3Z0-F1
#
_entry.id   AF-A0A7J3P3Z0-F1
#
_cell.length_a   1.000
_cell.length_b   1.000
_cell.length_c   1.000
_cell.angle_alpha   90.00
_cell.angle_beta   90.00
_cell.angle_gamma   90.00
#
_symmetry.space_group_name_H-M   'P 1'
#
loop_
_entity.id
_entity.type
_entity.pdbx_description
1 polymer ?
#
loop_
_entity_poly.entity_id
_entity_poly.type
_entity_poly.pdbx_seq_one_letter_code
_entity_poly.pdbx_strand_id
1 'polypeptide(L)'
;MIDPDWRAPGGPSETLPDLFGRSSLREKREPIRFLDPSGRAVAEPPLRDEEILELHRLMLLCRTFDRWIQRVHPLGAFSRYAPFEGQEASMVGSAKALRDVDWIVPTYREYAVFLARGVPVRELLLRLVVRRGDPVKGHELTLYGSRRYRILMPAGAVGIMTSVAVGLAWGIKLR
;
A
#
# COMPACT_ATOMS: atom_id res chain seq x y z
N MET A 1 6.76 9.17 37.68
CA MET A 1 6.07 8.14 38.47
C MET A 1 4.59 8.42 38.28
N ILE A 2 3.89 7.58 37.52
CA ILE A 2 2.46 7.76 37.24
C ILE A 2 1.71 7.31 38.49
N ASP A 3 0.78 8.12 38.98
CA ASP A 3 -0.10 7.79 40.09
C ASP A 3 -0.88 6.51 39.75
N PRO A 4 -0.69 5.40 40.49
CA PRO A 4 -1.34 4.13 40.21
C PRO A 4 -2.86 4.16 40.42
N ASP A 5 -3.39 5.16 41.12
CA ASP A 5 -4.82 5.29 41.43
C ASP A 5 -5.51 6.38 40.60
N TRP A 6 -4.79 7.06 39.70
CA TRP A 6 -5.35 8.12 38.87
C TRP A 6 -6.40 7.56 37.89
N ARG A 7 -7.62 8.11 37.95
CA ARG A 7 -8.66 7.92 36.93
C ARG A 7 -8.99 9.26 36.27
N ALA A 8 -9.07 9.26 34.94
CA ALA A 8 -9.50 10.44 34.19
C ALA A 8 -10.90 10.88 34.66
N PRO A 9 -11.13 12.17 34.96
CA PRO A 9 -12.48 12.67 35.23
C PRO A 9 -13.35 12.50 33.97
N GLY A 10 -14.44 11.74 34.07
CA GLY A 10 -15.23 11.33 32.89
C GLY A 10 -14.59 10.20 32.07
N GLY A 11 -13.56 9.56 32.63
CA GLY A 11 -13.01 8.31 32.12
C GLY A 11 -14.09 7.24 32.12
N PRO A 12 -13.99 6.27 31.20
CA PRO A 12 -15.10 5.37 30.92
C PRO A 12 -15.52 4.60 32.17
N SER A 13 -16.82 4.38 32.34
CA SER A 13 -17.33 3.27 33.14
C SER A 13 -16.63 1.97 32.70
N GLU A 14 -16.63 0.94 33.55
CA GLU A 14 -16.09 -0.41 33.22
C GLU A 14 -16.60 -0.98 31.87
N THR A 15 -17.66 -0.37 31.33
CA THR A 15 -18.16 -0.48 29.97
C THR A 15 -17.54 0.58 29.02
N LEU A 16 -16.22 0.58 28.86
CA LEU A 16 -15.66 1.14 27.62
C LEU A 16 -16.33 0.40 26.46
N PRO A 17 -16.99 1.07 25.49
CA PRO A 17 -17.22 0.42 24.22
C PRO A 17 -15.86 -0.06 23.71
N ASP A 18 -15.84 -1.15 22.96
CA ASP A 18 -14.59 -1.78 22.52
C ASP A 18 -13.88 -0.92 21.46
N LEU A 19 -13.39 0.26 21.86
CA LEU A 19 -12.79 1.31 21.03
C LEU A 19 -11.52 0.83 20.33
N PHE A 20 -10.91 -0.25 20.85
CA PHE A 20 -9.71 -0.87 20.31
C PHE A 20 -9.94 -2.29 19.79
N GLY A 21 -11.19 -2.75 19.72
CA GLY A 21 -11.50 -4.10 19.25
C GLY A 21 -10.84 -5.22 20.09
N ARG A 22 -10.58 -5.03 21.39
CA ARG A 22 -10.00 -6.04 22.30
C ARG A 22 -10.76 -7.37 22.30
N SER A 23 -12.08 -7.35 22.07
CA SER A 23 -12.88 -8.56 21.86
C SER A 23 -12.57 -9.22 20.52
N SER A 24 -12.41 -8.43 19.46
CA SER A 24 -12.04 -8.90 18.11
C SER A 24 -10.58 -9.36 17.98
N LEU A 25 -9.66 -8.83 18.81
CA LEU A 25 -8.24 -9.21 18.84
C LEU A 25 -8.02 -10.63 19.40
N ARG A 26 -9.03 -11.22 20.06
CA ARG A 26 -8.98 -12.59 20.61
C ARG A 26 -9.57 -13.64 19.68
N GLU A 27 -10.35 -13.22 18.69
CA GLU A 27 -10.97 -14.13 17.73
C GLU A 27 -9.94 -14.48 16.64
N LYS A 28 -9.26 -15.63 16.77
CA LYS A 28 -8.45 -16.17 15.66
C LYS A 28 -9.40 -16.50 14.51
N ARG A 29 -9.47 -15.62 13.53
CA ARG A 29 -10.17 -15.88 12.26
C ARG A 29 -9.23 -16.61 11.31
N GLU A 30 -9.72 -17.69 10.73
CA GLU A 30 -9.01 -18.37 9.66
C GLU A 30 -8.85 -17.45 8.45
N PRO A 31 -7.67 -17.39 7.80
CA PRO A 31 -7.48 -16.57 6.62
C PRO A 31 -8.40 -17.00 5.48
N ILE A 32 -9.04 -16.04 4.82
CA ILE A 32 -9.76 -16.29 3.57
C ILE A 32 -8.75 -16.77 2.52
N ARG A 33 -9.02 -17.92 1.90
CA ARG A 33 -8.11 -18.57 0.95
C ARG A 33 -8.89 -19.21 -0.19
N PHE A 34 -8.43 -18.95 -1.42
CA PHE A 34 -8.96 -19.56 -2.64
C PHE A 34 -8.01 -20.61 -3.24
N LEU A 35 -6.71 -20.53 -2.95
CA LEU A 35 -5.69 -21.47 -3.43
C LEU A 35 -4.91 -22.08 -2.27
N ASP A 36 -4.60 -23.37 -2.33
CA ASP A 36 -3.65 -24.02 -1.42
C ASP A 36 -2.19 -23.62 -1.74
N PRO A 37 -1.20 -23.93 -0.88
CA PRO A 37 0.21 -23.60 -1.14
C PRO A 37 0.82 -24.25 -2.39
N SER A 38 0.18 -25.28 -2.96
CA SER A 38 0.58 -25.91 -4.23
C SER A 38 -0.07 -25.26 -5.46
N GLY A 39 -0.93 -24.25 -5.25
CA GLY A 39 -1.63 -23.54 -6.31
C GLY A 39 -2.93 -24.20 -6.76
N ARG A 40 -3.44 -25.21 -6.04
CA ARG A 40 -4.74 -25.82 -6.36
C ARG A 40 -5.88 -25.01 -5.74
N ALA A 41 -6.97 -24.86 -6.48
CA ALA A 41 -8.18 -24.20 -5.97
C ALA A 41 -8.78 -25.00 -4.80
N VAL A 42 -9.03 -24.32 -3.69
CA VAL A 42 -9.79 -24.83 -2.53
C VAL A 42 -11.16 -24.18 -2.39
N ALA A 43 -11.40 -23.10 -3.15
CA ALA A 43 -12.68 -22.45 -3.33
C ALA A 43 -12.68 -21.72 -4.68
N GLU A 44 -13.85 -21.47 -5.24
CA GLU A 44 -14.00 -20.72 -6.49
C GLU A 44 -13.62 -19.24 -6.26
N PRO A 45 -12.60 -18.69 -6.94
CA PRO A 45 -12.27 -17.28 -6.83
C PRO A 45 -13.38 -16.41 -7.43
N PRO A 46 -13.70 -15.24 -6.84
CA PRO A 46 -14.69 -14.32 -7.37
C PRO A 46 -14.12 -13.49 -8.53
N LEU A 47 -13.43 -14.12 -9.48
CA LEU A 47 -12.71 -13.49 -10.59
C LEU A 47 -12.86 -14.35 -11.85
N ARG A 48 -12.92 -13.70 -13.01
CA ARG A 48 -12.89 -14.37 -14.31
C ARG A 48 -11.45 -14.76 -14.68
N ASP A 49 -11.30 -15.75 -15.55
CA ASP A 49 -10.00 -16.20 -16.05
C ASP A 49 -9.17 -15.06 -16.65
N GLU A 50 -9.81 -14.14 -17.38
CA GLU A 50 -9.11 -12.99 -17.97
C GLU A 50 -8.54 -12.04 -16.90
N GLU A 51 -9.27 -11.86 -15.79
CA GLU A 51 -8.85 -11.02 -14.66
C GLU A 51 -7.68 -11.68 -13.91
N ILE A 52 -7.74 -13.00 -13.71
CA ILE A 52 -6.65 -13.78 -13.12
C ILE A 52 -5.37 -13.63 -13.97
N LEU A 53 -5.50 -13.76 -15.30
CA LEU A 53 -4.38 -13.59 -16.22
C LEU A 53 -3.83 -12.16 -16.22
N GLU A 54 -4.68 -11.14 -16.15
CA GLU A 54 -4.26 -9.74 -16.02
C GLU A 54 -3.46 -9.53 -14.73
N LEU A 55 -3.98 -9.98 -13.59
CA LEU A 55 -3.32 -9.89 -12.29
C LEU A 55 -1.96 -10.61 -12.31
N HIS A 56 -1.89 -11.79 -12.91
CA HIS A 56 -0.65 -12.54 -13.03
C HIS A 56 0.40 -11.79 -13.89
N ARG A 57 0.00 -11.22 -15.03
CA ARG A 57 0.89 -10.39 -15.86
C ARG A 57 1.39 -9.15 -15.10
N LEU A 58 0.53 -8.50 -14.33
CA LEU A 58 0.92 -7.36 -13.49
C LEU A 58 1.92 -7.77 -12.41
N MET A 59 1.71 -8.91 -11.73
CA MET A 59 2.66 -9.42 -10.74
C MET A 59 4.04 -9.70 -11.37
N LEU A 60 4.08 -10.31 -12.57
CA LEU A 60 5.33 -10.53 -13.29
C LEU A 60 6.03 -9.21 -13.64
N LEU A 61 5.30 -8.22 -14.16
CA LEU A 61 5.84 -6.89 -14.42
C LEU A 61 6.44 -6.26 -13.16
N CYS A 62 5.72 -6.31 -12.04
CA CYS A 62 6.16 -5.76 -10.77
C CYS A 62 7.43 -6.46 -10.26
N ARG A 63 7.49 -7.79 -10.33
CA ARG A 63 8.67 -8.56 -9.93
C ARG A 63 9.88 -8.29 -10.82
N THR A 64 9.67 -8.16 -12.13
CA THR A 64 10.73 -7.80 -13.07
C THR A 64 11.26 -6.40 -12.80
N PHE A 65 10.38 -5.44 -12.54
CA PHE A 65 10.75 -4.09 -12.13
C PHE A 65 11.59 -4.11 -10.84
N ASP A 66 11.10 -4.79 -9.79
CA ASP A 66 11.77 -4.86 -8.49
C ASP A 66 13.18 -5.44 -8.60
N ARG A 67 13.30 -6.60 -9.27
CA ARG A 67 14.59 -7.27 -9.47
C ARG A 67 15.55 -6.46 -10.34
N TRP A 68 15.03 -5.75 -11.35
CA TRP A 68 15.87 -4.86 -12.15
C TRP A 68 16.43 -3.74 -11.29
N ILE A 69 15.58 -3.03 -10.53
CA ILE A 69 16.01 -1.97 -9.62
C ILE A 69 17.05 -2.48 -8.62
N GLN A 70 16.83 -3.64 -8.01
CA GLN A 70 17.80 -4.22 -7.07
C GLN A 70 19.16 -4.51 -7.73
N ARG A 71 19.21 -4.85 -9.02
CA ARG A 71 20.48 -5.03 -9.75
C ARG A 71 21.18 -3.70 -10.05
N VAL A 72 20.43 -2.63 -10.30
CA VAL A 72 21.03 -1.31 -10.62
C VAL A 72 21.38 -0.51 -9.37
N HIS A 73 20.73 -0.79 -8.23
CA HIS A 73 20.93 -0.05 -6.97
C HIS A 73 22.42 0.01 -6.53
N PRO A 74 23.21 -1.09 -6.57
CA PRO A 74 24.63 -1.05 -6.21
C PRO A 74 25.50 -0.13 -7.10
N LEU A 75 25.01 0.27 -8.27
CA LEU A 75 25.72 1.20 -9.16
C LEU A 75 25.61 2.67 -8.70
N GLY A 76 24.87 2.95 -7.62
CA GLY A 76 24.72 4.30 -7.07
C GLY A 76 23.83 5.21 -7.92
N ALA A 77 23.01 4.66 -8.81
CA ALA A 77 22.14 5.43 -9.71
C ALA A 77 21.00 6.17 -8.98
N PHE A 78 20.65 5.76 -7.76
CA PHE A 78 19.62 6.37 -6.91
C PHE A 78 19.91 6.07 -5.43
N SER A 79 19.35 6.89 -4.53
CA SER A 79 19.77 6.92 -3.12
C SER A 79 19.21 5.79 -2.25
N ARG A 80 17.92 5.47 -2.37
CA ARG A 80 17.26 4.45 -1.54
C ARG A 80 16.14 3.77 -2.33
N TYR A 81 15.94 2.49 -2.04
CA TYR A 81 14.85 1.71 -2.59
C TYR A 81 14.44 0.59 -1.62
N ALA A 82 13.13 0.33 -1.53
CA ALA A 82 12.57 -0.70 -0.67
C ALA A 82 12.08 -1.87 -1.55
N PRO A 83 12.78 -3.02 -1.57
CA PRO A 83 12.37 -4.17 -2.36
C PRO A 83 11.08 -4.78 -1.82
N PHE A 84 10.33 -5.43 -2.71
CA PHE A 84 9.00 -5.94 -2.40
C PHE A 84 8.70 -7.34 -2.96
N GLU A 85 9.72 -8.04 -3.44
CA GLU A 85 9.61 -9.43 -3.87
C GLU A 85 8.89 -10.30 -2.81
N GLY A 86 7.88 -11.06 -3.27
CA GLY A 86 7.01 -11.87 -2.41
C GLY A 86 5.77 -11.14 -1.90
N GLN A 87 5.62 -9.84 -2.13
CA GLN A 87 4.46 -9.03 -1.73
C GLN A 87 3.67 -8.49 -2.93
N GLU A 88 3.98 -8.93 -4.15
CA GLU A 88 3.37 -8.38 -5.36
C GLU A 88 1.85 -8.64 -5.40
N ALA A 89 1.42 -9.81 -4.95
CA ALA A 89 0.01 -10.20 -4.97
C ALA A 89 -0.87 -9.29 -4.10
N SER A 90 -0.42 -8.95 -2.88
CA SER A 90 -1.19 -8.09 -1.98
C SER A 90 -1.30 -6.66 -2.53
N MET A 91 -0.22 -6.15 -3.14
CA MET A 91 -0.18 -4.82 -3.73
C MET A 91 -0.99 -4.72 -5.03
N VAL A 92 -0.79 -5.66 -5.96
CA VAL A 92 -1.54 -5.68 -7.23
C VAL A 92 -3.02 -5.93 -6.97
N GLY A 93 -3.36 -6.91 -6.13
CA GLY A 93 -4.75 -7.23 -5.80
C GLY A 93 -5.47 -6.05 -5.14
N SER A 94 -4.85 -5.40 -4.16
CA SER A 94 -5.43 -4.22 -3.52
C SER A 94 -5.60 -3.05 -4.48
N ALA A 95 -4.63 -2.81 -5.37
CA ALA A 95 -4.73 -1.74 -6.36
C ALA A 95 -5.87 -1.98 -7.36
N LYS A 96 -6.02 -3.22 -7.84
CA LYS A 96 -7.03 -3.60 -8.84
C LYS A 96 -8.44 -3.72 -8.28
N ALA A 97 -8.59 -3.88 -6.97
CA ALA A 97 -9.88 -3.82 -6.29
C ALA A 97 -10.43 -2.39 -6.14
N LEU A 98 -9.59 -1.36 -6.33
CA LEU A 98 -10.01 0.04 -6.23
C LEU A 98 -10.63 0.53 -7.54
N ARG A 99 -11.58 1.47 -7.44
CA ARG A 99 -12.08 2.22 -8.59
C ARG A 99 -11.06 3.27 -8.99
N ASP A 100 -11.15 3.76 -10.24
CA ASP A 100 -10.25 4.81 -10.76
C ASP A 100 -10.38 6.15 -10.02
N VAL A 101 -11.51 6.36 -9.34
CA VAL A 101 -11.77 7.56 -8.54
C VAL A 101 -11.22 7.49 -7.13
N ASP A 102 -10.87 6.29 -6.65
CA ASP A 102 -10.41 6.08 -5.29
C ASP A 102 -8.96 6.55 -5.13
N TRP A 103 -8.69 7.23 -4.01
CA TRP A 103 -7.36 7.70 -3.68
C TRP A 103 -6.53 6.59 -3.03
N ILE A 104 -5.27 6.48 -3.44
CA ILE A 104 -4.27 5.63 -2.81
C ILE A 104 -3.46 6.49 -1.84
N VAL A 105 -3.33 6.00 -0.62
CA VAL A 105 -2.52 6.60 0.43
C VAL A 105 -1.40 5.61 0.78
N PRO A 106 -0.25 5.69 0.08
CA PRO A 106 0.82 4.69 0.22
C PRO A 106 1.70 4.96 1.45
N THR A 107 2.67 4.07 1.68
CA THR A 107 3.76 4.25 2.63
C THR A 107 5.06 4.54 1.88
N TYR A 108 5.98 3.57 1.74
CA TYR A 108 7.27 3.74 1.07
C TYR A 108 7.66 2.57 0.14
N ARG A 109 6.84 1.52 0.04
CA ARG A 109 7.18 0.26 -0.67
C ARG A 109 6.23 -0.07 -1.82
N GLU A 110 5.21 0.76 -2.06
CA GLU A 110 4.06 0.40 -2.90
C GLU A 110 4.26 0.59 -4.42
N TYR A 111 5.48 0.38 -4.95
CA TYR A 111 5.74 0.49 -6.39
C TYR A 111 4.87 -0.45 -7.23
N ALA A 112 4.57 -1.66 -6.74
CA ALA A 112 3.64 -2.58 -7.40
C ALA A 112 2.20 -2.02 -7.47
N VAL A 113 1.74 -1.29 -6.45
CA VAL A 113 0.44 -0.60 -6.47
C VAL A 113 0.43 0.48 -7.55
N PHE A 114 1.52 1.23 -7.70
CA PHE A 114 1.62 2.29 -8.70
C PHE A 114 1.59 1.74 -10.12
N LEU A 115 2.33 0.66 -10.37
CA LEU A 115 2.31 -0.05 -11.66
C LEU A 115 0.92 -0.61 -11.97
N ALA A 116 0.27 -1.24 -10.98
CA ALA A 116 -1.09 -1.76 -11.13
C ALA A 116 -2.16 -0.66 -11.33
N ARG A 117 -1.92 0.56 -10.81
CA ARG A 117 -2.73 1.76 -11.07
C ARG A 117 -2.51 2.34 -12.48
N GLY A 118 -1.56 1.79 -13.25
CA GLY A 118 -1.27 2.23 -14.61
C GLY A 118 -0.22 3.34 -14.70
N VAL A 119 0.57 3.56 -13.66
CA VAL A 119 1.71 4.49 -13.75
C VAL A 119 2.77 3.89 -14.68
N PRO A 120 3.24 4.61 -15.71
CA PRO A 120 4.25 4.11 -16.62
C PRO A 120 5.56 3.80 -15.89
N VAL A 121 6.18 2.67 -16.22
CA VAL A 121 7.52 2.29 -15.71
C VAL A 121 8.51 3.44 -15.88
N ARG A 122 8.50 4.10 -17.05
CA ARG A 122 9.37 5.26 -17.33
C ARG A 122 9.21 6.39 -16.31
N GLU A 123 7.99 6.68 -15.88
CA GLU A 123 7.72 7.73 -14.90
C GLU A 123 8.31 7.37 -13.53
N LEU A 124 8.12 6.12 -13.08
CA LEU A 124 8.70 5.61 -11.85
C LEU A 124 10.23 5.54 -11.89
N LEU A 125 10.82 5.22 -13.04
CA LEU A 125 12.27 5.21 -13.23
C LEU A 125 12.86 6.62 -13.16
N LEU A 126 12.26 7.58 -13.87
CA LEU A 126 12.68 8.99 -13.82
C LEU A 126 12.57 9.57 -12.41
N ARG A 127 11.54 9.14 -11.68
CA ARG A 127 11.36 9.47 -10.28
C ARG A 127 12.52 8.95 -9.42
N LEU A 128 12.90 7.69 -9.57
CA LEU A 128 13.97 7.06 -8.78
C LEU A 128 15.34 7.72 -9.00
N VAL A 129 15.69 8.01 -10.25
CA VAL A 129 17.00 8.61 -10.58
C VAL A 129 17.02 10.14 -10.47
N VAL A 130 15.89 10.77 -10.13
CA VAL A 130 15.73 12.22 -9.96
C VAL A 130 16.30 13.01 -11.15
N ARG A 131 15.85 12.69 -12.36
CA ARG A 131 16.30 13.35 -13.60
C ARG A 131 15.21 14.23 -14.22
N ARG A 132 15.58 14.97 -15.27
CA ARG A 132 14.62 15.74 -16.08
C ARG A 132 13.46 14.83 -16.51
N GLY A 133 12.24 15.24 -16.15
CA GLY A 133 11.03 14.46 -16.36
C GLY A 133 10.54 13.70 -15.12
N ASP A 134 11.23 13.82 -13.98
CA ASP A 134 10.71 13.42 -12.67
C ASP A 134 9.38 14.15 -12.40
N PRO A 135 8.26 13.43 -12.19
CA PRO A 135 6.95 14.02 -11.92
C PRO A 135 6.92 14.88 -10.65
N VAL A 136 7.81 14.63 -9.69
CA VAL A 136 7.90 15.41 -8.43
C VAL A 136 9.01 16.45 -8.45
N LYS A 137 9.69 16.61 -9.59
CA LYS A 137 10.70 17.66 -9.86
C LYS A 137 11.85 17.71 -8.85
N GLY A 138 12.22 16.56 -8.27
CA GLY A 138 13.29 16.47 -7.26
C GLY A 138 12.94 17.03 -5.88
N HIS A 139 11.68 17.41 -5.63
CA HIS A 139 11.24 17.85 -4.29
C HIS A 139 11.13 16.73 -3.27
N GLU A 140 11.23 15.48 -3.71
CA GLU A 140 11.24 14.30 -2.85
C GLU A 140 12.36 13.38 -3.35
N LEU A 141 12.99 12.63 -2.45
CA LEU A 141 14.17 11.82 -2.77
C LEU A 141 13.82 10.38 -3.15
N THR A 142 12.78 9.80 -2.54
CA THR A 142 12.50 8.36 -2.66
C THR A 142 11.05 8.02 -2.96
N LEU A 143 10.13 8.87 -2.50
CA LEU A 143 8.71 8.57 -2.49
C LEU A 143 8.01 9.07 -3.75
N TYR A 144 6.97 8.36 -4.19
CA TYR A 144 6.20 8.73 -5.36
C TYR A 144 4.79 9.13 -4.98
N GLY A 145 4.32 10.23 -5.57
CA GLY A 145 2.95 10.71 -5.48
C GLY A 145 2.53 11.33 -6.80
N SER A 146 1.26 11.21 -7.15
CA SER A 146 0.74 11.77 -8.39
C SER A 146 -0.77 12.01 -8.31
N ARG A 147 -1.17 13.27 -8.46
CA ARG A 147 -2.58 13.65 -8.53
C ARG A 147 -3.28 13.04 -9.76
N ARG A 148 -2.57 12.86 -10.87
CA ARG A 148 -3.09 12.24 -12.10
C ARG A 148 -3.61 10.83 -11.84
N TYR A 149 -2.90 10.07 -11.02
CA TYR A 149 -3.23 8.69 -10.67
C TYR A 149 -3.89 8.58 -9.28
N ARG A 150 -4.27 9.71 -8.67
CA ARG A 150 -4.84 9.80 -7.31
C ARG A 150 -4.01 9.09 -6.25
N ILE A 151 -2.69 9.19 -6.38
CA ILE A 151 -1.73 8.69 -5.40
C ILE A 151 -1.28 9.88 -4.57
N LEU A 152 -1.61 9.87 -3.27
CA LEU A 152 -1.13 10.89 -2.35
C LEU A 152 0.39 10.76 -2.19
N MET A 153 1.09 11.89 -2.12
CA MET A 153 2.51 11.88 -1.76
C MET A 153 2.63 11.36 -0.33
N PRO A 154 3.36 10.26 -0.08
CA PRO A 154 3.53 9.77 1.27
C PRO A 154 4.65 10.53 1.99
N ALA A 155 4.66 10.40 3.32
CA ALA A 155 5.74 10.87 4.17
C ALA A 155 6.62 9.69 4.59
N GLY A 156 7.92 9.92 4.76
CA GLY A 156 8.88 8.86 5.11
C GLY A 156 8.71 8.27 6.52
N ALA A 157 7.98 8.95 7.40
CA ALA A 157 7.73 8.48 8.76
C ALA A 157 6.58 7.47 8.79
N VAL A 158 6.86 6.29 9.38
CA VAL A 158 5.93 5.16 9.46
C VAL A 158 4.70 5.53 10.31
N GLY A 159 3.51 5.10 9.88
CA GLY A 159 2.25 5.27 10.60
C GLY A 159 1.52 6.60 10.38
N ILE A 160 2.20 7.65 9.91
CA ILE A 160 1.59 8.98 9.69
C ILE A 160 0.44 8.91 8.67
N MET A 161 0.64 8.12 7.62
CA MET A 161 -0.29 8.07 6.49
C MET A 161 -1.65 7.47 6.85
N THR A 162 -1.75 6.70 7.94
CA THR A 162 -3.02 6.12 8.41
C THR A 162 -4.01 7.21 8.80
N SER A 163 -3.61 8.17 9.63
CA SER A 163 -4.46 9.29 10.04
C SER A 163 -4.83 10.19 8.86
N VAL A 164 -3.88 10.39 7.93
CA VAL A 164 -4.11 11.14 6.70
C VAL A 164 -5.16 10.46 5.82
N ALA A 165 -5.11 9.13 5.69
CA ALA A 165 -6.11 8.36 4.95
C ALA A 165 -7.51 8.50 5.56
N VAL A 166 -7.63 8.43 6.89
CA VAL A 166 -8.90 8.63 7.59
C VAL A 166 -9.45 10.04 7.33
N GLY A 167 -8.61 11.07 7.46
CA GLY A 167 -9.01 12.45 7.20
C GLY A 167 -9.46 12.67 5.75
N LEU A 168 -8.74 12.10 4.78
CA LEU A 168 -9.12 12.15 3.36
C LEU A 168 -10.46 11.47 3.11
N ALA A 169 -10.67 10.27 3.65
CA ALA A 169 -11.92 9.54 3.52
C ALA A 169 -13.10 10.32 4.15
N TRP A 170 -12.91 10.91 5.32
CA TRP A 170 -13.91 11.77 5.95
C TRP A 170 -14.25 13.00 5.10
N GLY A 171 -13.24 13.67 4.56
CA GLY A 171 -13.44 14.81 3.65
C GLY A 171 -14.18 14.43 2.36
N ILE A 172 -13.96 13.22 1.83
CA ILE A 172 -14.72 12.69 0.68
C ILE A 172 -16.18 12.43 1.07
N LYS A 173 -16.44 11.89 2.28
CA LYS A 173 -17.80 11.61 2.77
C LYS A 173 -18.64 12.88 2.98
N LEU A 174 -18.02 13.99 3.37
CA LEU A 174 -18.70 15.27 3.63
C LEU A 174 -19.05 16.07 2.36
N ARG A 175 -18.56 15.64 1.20
CA ARG A 175 -18.91 16.23 -0.10
C ARG A 175 -20.15 15.56 -0.66
#